data_AF-A0A137SJ19-F1
#
_entry.id   AF-A0A137SJ19-F1
#
_cell.length_a   1.000
_cell.length_b   1.000
_cell.length_c   1.000
_cell.angle_alpha   90.00
_cell.angle_beta   90.00
_cell.angle_gamma   90.00
#
_symmetry.space_group_name_H-M   'P 1'
#
loop_
_entity.id
_entity.type
_entity.pdbx_description
1 polymer ?
#
loop_
_entity_poly.entity_id
_entity_poly.type
_entity_poly.pdbx_seq_one_letter_code
_entity_poly.pdbx_strand_id
1 'polypeptide(L)'
;MNSKPDLTAVLEDHEPELTVAKLTPDWSELAQVNIAIAMAALLVTASAVTLPMMASVTGESHKYLNDIFWLVGLGSIVTSALLIDWVLDRSNINFKQRLTLMGGGYLAFALLISFISVAVTAQFFALQMGEGVQTTIFSIPFLFFFIGGISVFFKVMTEDDHSVALFGILISFTLSYLFIIFPCIWS
;
A
#
# COMPACT_ATOMS: atom_id res chain seq x y z
N MET A 1 -53.06 -54.54 -37.46
CA MET A 1 -53.40 -53.74 -36.26
C MET A 1 -52.49 -54.24 -35.16
N ASN A 2 -51.52 -53.54 -34.59
CA ASN A 2 -51.27 -52.11 -34.46
C ASN A 2 -49.77 -51.81 -34.63
N SER A 3 -49.47 -50.79 -35.40
CA SER A 3 -48.19 -50.09 -35.50
C SER A 3 -47.92 -49.25 -34.26
N LYS A 4 -46.68 -49.25 -33.76
CA LYS A 4 -45.97 -48.03 -33.30
C LYS A 4 -44.47 -48.33 -33.14
N PRO A 5 -43.58 -47.48 -33.67
CA PRO A 5 -42.13 -47.59 -33.50
C PRO A 5 -41.73 -46.98 -32.15
N ASP A 6 -40.80 -47.63 -31.46
CA ASP A 6 -40.25 -47.10 -30.21
C ASP A 6 -39.28 -45.96 -30.51
N LEU A 7 -39.51 -44.87 -29.82
CA LEU A 7 -38.91 -43.57 -29.99
C LEU A 7 -37.42 -43.63 -29.61
N THR A 8 -36.59 -43.06 -30.49
CA THR A 8 -35.19 -42.70 -30.24
C THR A 8 -35.05 -41.90 -28.94
N ALA A 9 -34.50 -42.52 -27.89
CA ALA A 9 -33.93 -41.81 -26.77
C ALA A 9 -32.50 -41.40 -27.16
N VAL A 10 -32.39 -40.17 -27.67
CA VAL A 10 -31.14 -39.43 -27.73
C VAL A 10 -30.64 -39.31 -26.29
N LEU A 11 -29.55 -40.02 -25.97
CA LEU A 11 -28.76 -39.75 -24.78
C LEU A 11 -28.13 -38.38 -25.00
N GLU A 12 -28.71 -37.35 -24.39
CA GLU A 12 -28.03 -36.08 -24.21
C GLU A 12 -26.81 -36.34 -23.33
N ASP A 13 -25.63 -36.26 -23.95
CA ASP A 13 -24.36 -36.01 -23.27
C ASP A 13 -24.50 -34.69 -22.51
N HIS A 14 -24.97 -34.76 -21.27
CA HIS A 14 -24.69 -33.72 -20.29
C HIS A 14 -23.24 -33.89 -19.86
N GLU A 15 -22.32 -33.36 -20.69
CA GLU A 15 -21.04 -32.91 -20.19
C GLU A 15 -21.33 -31.97 -19.00
N PRO A 16 -20.80 -32.25 -17.80
CA PRO A 16 -20.97 -31.29 -16.72
C PRO A 16 -20.29 -30.00 -17.16
N GLU A 17 -21.10 -28.96 -17.36
CA GLU A 17 -20.63 -27.59 -17.50
C GLU A 17 -19.59 -27.38 -16.40
N LEU A 18 -18.33 -27.31 -16.83
CA LEU A 18 -17.20 -26.99 -15.97
C LEU A 18 -17.37 -25.52 -15.63
N THR A 19 -18.27 -25.24 -14.69
CA THR A 19 -18.53 -23.91 -14.16
C THR A 19 -17.18 -23.29 -13.85
N VAL A 20 -16.95 -22.15 -14.46
CA VAL A 20 -15.75 -21.29 -14.37
C VAL A 20 -15.64 -20.68 -12.95
N ALA A 21 -15.95 -21.45 -11.91
CA ALA A 21 -16.21 -21.02 -10.54
C ALA A 21 -15.15 -21.46 -9.53
N LYS A 22 -14.06 -22.11 -9.95
CA LYS A 22 -12.89 -22.39 -9.08
C LYS A 22 -11.57 -22.22 -9.83
N LEU A 23 -11.24 -20.98 -10.13
CA LEU A 23 -9.90 -20.58 -10.60
C LEU A 23 -9.12 -19.77 -9.55
N THR A 24 -9.60 -19.71 -8.32
CA THR A 24 -8.75 -19.39 -7.17
C THR A 24 -8.10 -20.68 -6.69
N PRO A 25 -6.78 -20.87 -6.84
CA PRO A 25 -6.11 -22.00 -6.21
C PRO A 25 -6.39 -21.94 -4.71
N ASP A 26 -6.71 -23.06 -4.07
CA ASP A 26 -6.77 -23.13 -2.60
C ASP A 26 -5.33 -23.06 -2.07
N TRP A 27 -4.76 -21.85 -2.03
CA TRP A 27 -3.45 -21.62 -1.44
C TRP A 27 -3.55 -21.86 0.07
N SER A 28 -2.65 -22.69 0.62
CA SER A 28 -2.54 -22.85 2.07
C SER A 28 -2.25 -21.51 2.74
N GLU A 29 -2.71 -21.33 3.98
CA GLU A 29 -2.50 -20.08 4.73
C GLU A 29 -1.02 -19.70 4.82
N LEU A 30 -0.15 -20.70 4.99
CA LEU A 30 1.30 -20.52 4.99
C LEU A 30 1.82 -19.95 3.65
N ALA A 31 1.27 -20.40 2.53
CA ALA A 31 1.67 -19.89 1.21
C ALA A 31 1.23 -18.44 1.02
N GLN A 32 0.03 -18.08 1.49
CA GLN A 32 -0.46 -16.69 1.45
C GLN A 32 0.44 -15.75 2.28
N VAL A 33 0.84 -16.18 3.49
CA VAL A 33 1.76 -15.41 4.35
C VAL A 33 3.12 -15.23 3.67
N ASN A 34 3.69 -16.30 3.10
CA ASN A 34 5.00 -16.22 2.42
C ASN A 34 4.97 -15.27 1.21
N ILE A 35 3.89 -15.31 0.43
CA ILE A 35 3.68 -14.38 -0.70
C ILE A 35 3.57 -12.94 -0.19
N ALA A 36 2.78 -12.70 0.86
CA ALA A 36 2.62 -11.36 1.43
C ALA A 36 3.96 -10.77 1.93
N ILE A 37 4.78 -11.57 2.61
CA ILE A 37 6.13 -11.16 3.06
C ILE A 37 7.03 -10.83 1.86
N ALA A 38 7.06 -11.69 0.84
CA ALA A 38 7.87 -11.47 -0.36
C ALA A 38 7.42 -10.21 -1.11
N MET A 39 6.11 -10.01 -1.27
CA MET A 39 5.54 -8.81 -1.88
C MET A 39 5.86 -7.55 -1.08
N ALA A 40 5.75 -7.58 0.25
CA ALA A 40 6.13 -6.46 1.11
C ALA A 40 7.60 -6.06 0.91
N ALA A 41 8.52 -7.02 0.89
CA ALA A 41 9.94 -6.76 0.64
C ALA A 41 10.19 -6.13 -0.76
N LEU A 42 9.50 -6.63 -1.79
CA LEU A 42 9.58 -6.06 -3.14
C LEU A 42 9.03 -4.64 -3.20
N LEU A 43 7.93 -4.35 -2.49
CA LEU A 43 7.33 -3.01 -2.45
C LEU A 43 8.20 -1.99 -1.70
N VAL A 44 8.83 -2.39 -0.58
CA VAL A 44 9.82 -1.53 0.10
C VAL A 44 10.99 -1.23 -0.84
N THR A 45 11.46 -2.24 -1.59
CA THR A 45 12.55 -2.06 -2.56
C THR A 45 12.13 -1.13 -3.70
N ALA A 46 10.93 -1.32 -4.25
CA ALA A 46 10.38 -0.44 -5.28
C ALA A 46 10.35 1.01 -4.80
N SER A 47 9.88 1.23 -3.57
CA SER A 47 9.87 2.57 -2.97
C SER A 47 11.27 3.17 -2.81
N ALA A 48 12.22 2.38 -2.30
CA ALA A 48 13.60 2.81 -2.12
C ALA A 48 14.26 3.23 -3.45
N VAL A 49 13.91 2.56 -4.56
CA VAL A 49 14.39 2.90 -5.91
C VAL A 49 13.67 4.13 -6.48
N THR A 50 12.38 4.33 -6.16
CA THR A 50 11.64 5.51 -6.66
C THR A 50 12.17 6.83 -6.11
N LEU A 51 12.66 6.88 -4.86
CA LEU A 51 13.23 8.08 -4.25
C LEU A 51 14.35 8.74 -5.10
N PRO A 52 15.44 8.04 -5.44
CA PRO A 52 16.49 8.60 -6.28
C PRO A 52 16.04 8.79 -7.73
N MET A 53 15.10 7.98 -8.25
CA MET A 53 14.55 8.18 -9.60
C MET A 53 13.77 9.49 -9.71
N MET A 54 12.98 9.82 -8.69
CA MET A 54 12.24 11.08 -8.61
C MET A 54 13.16 12.29 -8.63
N ALA A 55 14.38 12.20 -8.08
CA ALA A 55 15.35 13.29 -8.12
C ALA A 55 16.17 13.36 -9.42
N SER A 56 16.31 12.25 -10.15
CA SER A 56 17.26 12.14 -11.27
C SER A 56 16.63 12.19 -12.66
N VAL A 57 15.36 11.79 -12.80
CA VAL A 57 14.70 11.62 -14.11
C VAL A 57 13.81 12.81 -14.46
N THR A 58 13.39 13.59 -13.47
CA THR A 58 12.34 14.60 -13.65
C THR A 58 12.92 15.99 -13.91
N GLY A 59 13.26 16.23 -15.18
CA GLY A 59 13.50 17.59 -15.68
C GLY A 59 12.20 18.40 -15.77
N GLU A 60 12.32 19.72 -15.98
CA GLU A 60 11.17 20.64 -16.12
C GLU A 60 10.15 20.21 -17.18
N SER A 61 10.60 19.47 -18.20
CA SER A 61 9.78 18.96 -19.31
C SER A 61 8.89 17.76 -18.96
N HIS A 62 9.12 17.08 -17.83
CA HIS A 62 8.40 15.86 -17.46
C HIS A 62 7.92 15.86 -16.00
N LYS A 63 7.39 17.01 -15.51
CA LYS A 63 6.90 17.14 -14.12
C LYS A 63 5.87 16.08 -13.72
N TYR A 64 5.05 15.59 -14.64
CA TYR A 64 4.08 14.53 -14.38
C TYR A 64 4.73 13.21 -13.90
N LEU A 65 6.01 12.97 -14.22
CA LEU A 65 6.74 11.82 -13.72
C LEU A 65 6.97 11.91 -12.20
N ASN A 66 7.04 13.12 -11.62
CA ASN A 66 7.14 13.29 -10.16
C ASN A 66 5.88 12.77 -9.47
N ASP A 67 4.70 13.07 -10.01
CA ASP A 67 3.42 12.57 -9.48
C ASP A 67 3.37 11.04 -9.51
N ILE A 68 3.80 10.44 -10.63
CA ILE A 68 3.85 8.98 -10.79
C ILE A 68 4.84 8.37 -9.80
N PHE A 69 6.07 8.90 -9.70
CA PHE A 69 7.06 8.37 -8.76
C PHE A 69 6.64 8.57 -7.31
N TRP A 70 5.93 9.66 -6.98
CA TRP A 70 5.40 9.86 -5.64
C TRP A 70 4.32 8.84 -5.33
N LEU A 71 3.37 8.64 -6.25
CA LEU A 71 2.30 7.66 -6.08
C LEU A 71 2.84 6.23 -5.97
N VAL A 72 3.81 5.85 -6.81
CA VAL A 72 4.45 4.54 -6.75
C VAL A 72 5.26 4.39 -5.46
N GLY A 73 6.07 5.39 -5.11
CA GLY A 73 6.92 5.34 -3.93
C GLY A 73 6.13 5.25 -2.64
N LEU A 74 5.16 6.15 -2.46
CA LEU A 74 4.31 6.18 -1.27
C LEU A 74 3.35 4.99 -1.25
N GLY A 75 2.69 4.71 -2.37
CA GLY A 75 1.76 3.60 -2.51
C GLY A 75 2.41 2.26 -2.21
N SER A 76 3.67 2.06 -2.62
CA SER A 76 4.41 0.83 -2.31
C SER A 76 4.71 0.71 -0.82
N ILE A 77 5.11 1.79 -0.13
CA ILE A 77 5.35 1.75 1.33
C ILE A 77 4.07 1.45 2.09
N VAL A 78 2.99 2.16 1.76
CA VAL A 78 1.69 1.99 2.43
C VAL A 78 1.19 0.57 2.19
N THR A 79 1.25 0.07 0.96
CA THR A 79 0.84 -1.31 0.65
C THR A 79 1.70 -2.33 1.38
N SER A 80 3.02 -2.13 1.44
CA SER A 80 3.90 -2.98 2.23
C SER A 80 3.55 -2.97 3.71
N ALA A 81 3.26 -1.80 4.28
CA ALA A 81 2.87 -1.64 5.67
C ALA A 81 1.59 -2.43 5.97
N LEU A 82 0.59 -2.35 5.08
CA LEU A 82 -0.68 -3.08 5.20
C LEU A 82 -0.52 -4.59 5.04
N LEU A 83 0.37 -5.05 4.15
CA LEU A 83 0.66 -6.48 4.00
C LEU A 83 1.35 -7.05 5.24
N ILE A 84 2.31 -6.30 5.82
CA ILE A 84 3.01 -6.71 7.04
C ILE A 84 2.05 -6.78 8.21
N ASP A 85 1.21 -5.77 8.35
CA ASP A 85 0.16 -5.74 9.36
C ASP A 85 -0.78 -6.94 9.22
N TRP A 86 -1.30 -7.19 8.02
CA TRP A 86 -2.13 -8.36 7.74
C TRP A 86 -1.46 -9.69 8.10
N VAL A 87 -0.16 -9.85 7.82
CA VAL A 87 0.60 -11.05 8.20
C VAL A 87 0.68 -11.21 9.72
N LEU A 88 0.86 -10.10 10.45
CA LEU A 88 0.96 -10.12 11.91
C LEU A 88 -0.38 -10.36 12.59
N ASP A 89 -1.45 -9.78 12.06
CA ASP A 89 -2.83 -10.05 12.48
C ASP A 89 -3.16 -11.53 12.26
N ARG A 90 -2.79 -12.09 11.09
CA ARG A 90 -3.00 -13.51 10.81
C ARG A 90 -2.23 -14.42 11.76
N SER A 91 -1.08 -13.94 12.24
CA SER A 91 -0.25 -14.63 13.22
C SER A 91 -0.75 -14.45 14.67
N ASN A 92 -1.85 -13.71 14.88
CA ASN A 92 -2.40 -13.34 16.19
C ASN A 92 -1.37 -12.65 17.11
N ILE A 93 -0.52 -11.80 16.52
CA ILE A 93 0.53 -11.09 17.25
C ILE A 93 -0.03 -9.75 17.75
N ASN A 94 -0.26 -9.67 19.04
CA ASN A 94 -0.81 -8.48 19.69
C ASN A 94 0.21 -7.34 19.79
N PHE A 95 -0.26 -6.14 20.14
CA PHE A 95 0.56 -4.93 20.27
C PHE A 95 1.82 -5.13 21.15
N LYS A 96 1.67 -5.78 22.31
CA LYS A 96 2.78 -6.01 23.24
C LYS A 96 3.82 -6.93 22.63
N GLN A 97 3.40 -7.98 21.95
CA GLN A 97 4.28 -8.90 21.25
C GLN A 97 4.99 -8.20 20.08
N ARG A 98 4.29 -7.38 19.30
CA ARG A 98 4.88 -6.54 18.24
C ARG A 98 6.01 -5.65 18.78
N LEU A 99 5.82 -5.04 19.95
CA LEU A 99 6.82 -4.17 20.56
C LEU A 99 8.12 -4.90 20.95
N THR A 100 8.02 -6.18 21.34
CA THR A 100 9.18 -7.01 21.71
C THR A 100 9.67 -7.92 20.58
N LEU A 101 8.99 -7.93 19.44
CA LEU A 101 9.28 -8.82 18.32
C LEU A 101 10.70 -8.56 17.80
N MET A 102 11.48 -9.63 17.62
CA MET A 102 12.90 -9.57 17.27
C MET A 102 13.74 -8.70 18.23
N GLY A 103 13.43 -8.74 19.54
CA GLY A 103 14.12 -7.93 20.54
C GLY A 103 13.87 -6.43 20.41
N GLY A 104 12.73 -6.04 19.82
CA GLY A 104 12.40 -4.64 19.51
C GLY A 104 12.80 -4.21 18.09
N GLY A 105 13.39 -5.11 17.29
CA GLY A 105 13.71 -4.86 15.88
C GLY A 105 12.48 -4.48 15.05
N TYR A 106 11.31 -5.06 15.36
CA TYR A 106 10.07 -4.71 14.67
C TYR A 106 9.62 -3.27 14.92
N LEU A 107 9.79 -2.75 16.14
CA LEU A 107 9.48 -1.36 16.45
C LEU A 107 10.36 -0.41 15.62
N ALA A 108 11.66 -0.70 15.53
CA ALA A 108 12.58 0.06 14.70
C ALA A 108 12.18 -0.01 13.22
N PHE A 109 11.78 -1.19 12.74
CA PHE A 109 11.27 -1.38 11.39
C PHE A 109 10.00 -0.55 11.13
N ALA A 110 9.01 -0.58 12.03
CA ALA A 110 7.78 0.20 11.91
C ALA A 110 8.04 1.71 11.87
N LEU A 111 9.00 2.20 12.68
CA LEU A 111 9.45 3.59 12.64
C LEU A 111 10.12 3.93 11.31
N LEU A 112 10.97 3.05 10.77
CA LEU A 112 11.61 3.27 9.47
C LEU A 112 10.59 3.35 8.34
N ILE A 113 9.61 2.45 8.29
CA ILE A 113 8.52 2.48 7.30
C ILE A 113 7.76 3.81 7.36
N SER A 114 7.44 4.27 8.57
CA SER A 114 6.84 5.59 8.80
C SER A 114 7.73 6.72 8.29
N PHE A 115 9.02 6.75 8.63
CA PHE A 115 9.94 7.78 8.17
C PHE A 115 10.15 7.79 6.65
N ILE A 116 10.21 6.62 6.00
CA ILE A 116 10.33 6.57 4.55
C ILE A 116 9.06 7.15 3.89
N SER A 117 7.86 6.90 4.43
CA SER A 117 6.62 7.50 3.90
C SER A 117 6.62 9.04 3.97
N VAL A 118 7.16 9.59 5.06
CA VAL A 118 7.38 11.03 5.23
C VAL A 118 8.44 11.52 4.24
N ALA A 119 9.57 10.81 4.12
CA ALA A 119 10.68 11.18 3.25
C ALA A 119 10.30 11.22 1.78
N VAL A 120 9.51 10.25 1.28
CA VAL A 120 8.99 10.24 -0.10
C VAL A 120 8.15 11.48 -0.37
N THR A 121 7.26 11.82 0.57
CA THR A 121 6.37 12.98 0.40
C THR A 121 7.12 14.30 0.54
N ALA A 122 8.09 14.37 1.45
CA ALA A 122 8.97 15.54 1.61
C ALA A 122 9.86 15.76 0.39
N GLN A 123 10.38 14.69 -0.23
CA GLN A 123 11.15 14.78 -1.48
C GLN A 123 10.28 15.31 -2.62
N PHE A 124 9.05 14.82 -2.75
CA PHE A 124 8.10 15.31 -3.75
C PHE A 124 7.75 16.79 -3.52
N PHE A 125 7.52 17.18 -2.27
CA PHE A 125 7.32 18.59 -1.89
C PHE A 125 8.49 19.47 -2.32
N ALA A 126 9.73 19.07 -1.98
CA ALA A 126 10.93 19.83 -2.28
C ALA A 126 11.13 20.01 -3.80
N LEU A 127 10.85 18.97 -4.59
CA LEU A 127 10.96 19.04 -6.04
C LEU A 127 9.89 19.94 -6.69
N GLN A 128 8.66 19.97 -6.14
CA GLN A 128 7.60 20.80 -6.72
C GLN A 128 7.66 22.26 -6.34
N MET A 129 8.12 22.58 -5.13
CA MET A 129 8.21 23.96 -4.67
C MET A 129 9.49 24.67 -5.11
N GLY A 130 10.53 23.89 -5.48
CA GLY A 130 11.83 24.41 -5.85
C GLY A 130 12.57 25.10 -4.70
N GLU A 131 13.74 25.65 -4.98
CA GLU A 131 14.63 26.25 -3.97
C GLU A 131 14.10 27.55 -3.33
N GLY A 132 12.99 28.10 -3.85
CA GLY A 132 12.45 29.41 -3.44
C GLY A 132 11.50 29.40 -2.24
N VAL A 133 10.93 28.25 -1.87
CA VAL A 133 9.97 28.15 -0.77
C VAL A 133 10.67 27.59 0.47
N GLN A 134 11.01 28.46 1.42
CA GLN A 134 11.55 28.04 2.71
C GLN A 134 10.44 27.49 3.61
N THR A 135 10.17 26.20 3.54
CA THR A 135 9.32 25.54 4.53
C THR A 135 10.11 25.08 5.74
N THR A 136 9.58 25.37 6.93
CA THR A 136 10.08 24.80 8.19
C THR A 136 9.36 23.48 8.49
N ILE A 137 9.92 22.71 9.43
CA ILE A 137 9.28 21.51 10.00
C ILE A 137 7.91 21.79 10.66
N PHE A 138 7.57 23.07 10.87
CA PHE A 138 6.29 23.49 11.44
C PHE A 138 5.31 24.01 10.38
N SER A 139 5.66 23.92 9.10
CA SER A 139 4.75 24.28 8.02
C SER A 139 3.53 23.36 7.97
N ILE A 140 2.39 23.91 7.54
CA ILE A 140 1.13 23.17 7.44
C ILE A 140 1.30 21.89 6.60
N PRO A 141 1.92 21.90 5.39
CA PRO A 141 2.11 20.68 4.60
C PRO A 141 2.90 19.61 5.35
N PHE A 142 3.98 20.02 6.04
CA PHE A 142 4.83 19.10 6.78
C PHE A 142 4.09 18.39 7.92
N LEU A 143 3.17 19.10 8.59
CA LEU A 143 2.32 18.52 9.62
C LEU A 143 1.45 17.39 9.06
N PHE A 144 0.91 17.52 7.85
CA PHE A 144 0.14 16.44 7.20
C PHE A 144 1.03 15.27 6.75
N PHE A 145 2.27 15.53 6.30
CA PHE A 145 3.23 14.44 6.00
C PHE A 145 3.50 13.62 7.26
N PHE A 146 3.75 14.32 8.37
CA PHE A 146 4.08 13.71 9.65
C PHE A 146 2.89 12.93 10.25
N ILE A 147 1.66 13.47 10.20
CA ILE A 147 0.46 12.75 10.61
C ILE A 147 0.24 11.51 9.74
N GLY A 148 0.49 11.60 8.42
CA GLY A 148 0.43 10.45 7.52
C GLY A 148 1.41 9.35 7.95
N GLY A 149 2.67 9.71 8.21
CA GLY A 149 3.67 8.78 8.72
C GLY A 149 3.31 8.18 10.09
N ILE A 150 2.77 8.98 11.01
CA ILE A 150 2.27 8.48 12.31
C ILE A 150 1.12 7.48 12.09
N SER A 151 0.22 7.76 11.15
CA SER A 151 -0.91 6.87 10.84
C SER A 151 -0.42 5.54 10.28
N VAL A 152 0.61 5.55 9.42
CA VAL A 152 1.28 4.32 8.95
C VAL A 152 1.91 3.56 10.12
N PHE A 153 2.61 4.26 11.02
CA PHE A 153 3.22 3.63 12.20
C PHE A 153 2.16 2.95 13.09
N PHE A 154 1.09 3.66 13.42
CA PHE A 154 0.01 3.10 14.24
C PHE A 154 -0.62 1.91 13.55
N LYS A 155 -0.93 2.01 12.25
CA LYS A 155 -1.49 0.89 11.48
C LYS A 155 -0.65 -0.37 11.61
N VAL A 156 0.68 -0.25 11.46
CA VAL A 156 1.63 -1.37 11.54
C VAL A 156 1.77 -1.91 12.97
N MET A 157 1.44 -1.14 13.99
CA MET A 157 1.58 -1.54 15.40
C MET A 157 0.29 -2.05 16.03
N THR A 158 -0.90 -1.67 15.54
CA THR A 158 -2.19 -1.94 16.19
C THR A 158 -3.02 -2.99 15.44
N GLU A 159 -3.55 -3.96 16.18
CA GLU A 159 -4.32 -5.10 15.67
C GLU A 159 -5.73 -4.73 15.18
N ASP A 160 -6.47 -3.86 15.91
CA ASP A 160 -7.91 -3.69 15.65
C ASP A 160 -8.29 -2.43 14.85
N ASP A 161 -7.45 -1.39 14.82
CA ASP A 161 -7.88 -0.07 14.34
C ASP A 161 -7.64 0.15 12.83
N HIS A 162 -8.06 -0.84 12.05
CA HIS A 162 -7.81 -0.90 10.60
C HIS A 162 -8.42 0.29 9.85
N SER A 163 -9.68 0.63 10.17
CA SER A 163 -10.43 1.62 9.42
C SER A 163 -9.97 3.05 9.72
N VAL A 164 -9.72 3.37 10.99
CA VAL A 164 -9.29 4.72 11.40
C VAL A 164 -7.88 5.00 10.89
N ALA A 165 -6.96 4.04 11.00
CA ALA A 165 -5.59 4.23 10.54
C ALA A 165 -5.51 4.29 9.01
N LEU A 166 -6.26 3.46 8.27
CA LEU A 166 -6.36 3.56 6.80
C LEU A 166 -6.95 4.90 6.35
N PHE A 167 -8.01 5.35 7.02
CA PHE A 167 -8.62 6.64 6.75
C PHE A 167 -7.66 7.79 7.04
N GLY A 168 -6.90 7.71 8.14
CA GLY A 168 -5.84 8.65 8.49
C GLY A 168 -4.76 8.71 7.41
N ILE A 169 -4.25 7.56 6.97
CA ILE A 169 -3.27 7.48 5.87
C ILE A 169 -3.83 8.15 4.61
N LEU A 170 -5.05 7.78 4.20
CA LEU A 170 -5.66 8.26 2.95
C LEU A 170 -5.91 9.77 3.00
N ILE A 171 -6.50 10.28 4.09
CA ILE A 171 -6.75 11.71 4.25
C ILE A 171 -5.46 12.49 4.34
N SER A 172 -4.52 12.07 5.18
CA SER A 172 -3.27 12.80 5.38
C SER A 172 -2.51 12.93 4.08
N PHE A 173 -2.27 11.84 3.35
CA PHE A 173 -1.51 11.91 2.10
C PHE A 173 -2.28 12.57 0.95
N THR A 174 -3.62 12.49 0.93
CA THR A 174 -4.44 13.25 -0.04
C THR A 174 -4.34 14.75 0.23
N LEU A 175 -4.49 15.17 1.48
CA LEU A 175 -4.35 16.58 1.86
C LEU A 175 -2.92 17.09 1.62
N SER A 176 -1.91 16.27 1.94
CA SER A 176 -0.52 16.54 1.61
C SER A 176 -0.32 16.81 0.12
N TYR A 177 -0.87 15.95 -0.75
CA TYR A 177 -0.82 16.14 -2.19
C TYR A 177 -1.53 17.44 -2.61
N LEU A 178 -2.73 17.71 -2.08
CA LEU A 178 -3.47 18.95 -2.38
C LEU A 178 -2.70 20.20 -1.95
N PHE A 179 -2.06 20.20 -0.78
CA PHE A 179 -1.24 21.34 -0.34
C PHE A 179 0.00 21.53 -1.20
N ILE A 180 0.59 20.45 -1.72
CA ILE A 180 1.72 20.53 -2.66
C ILE A 180 1.28 21.13 -4.00
N ILE A 181 0.16 20.65 -4.56
CA ILE A 181 -0.32 21.10 -5.87
C ILE A 181 -0.94 22.51 -5.82
N PHE A 182 -1.57 22.87 -4.70
CA PHE A 182 -2.21 24.18 -4.49
C PHE A 182 -1.57 24.93 -3.32
N PRO A 183 -0.38 25.54 -3.52
CA PRO A 183 0.31 26.30 -2.47
C PRO A 183 -0.56 27.42 -1.88
N CYS A 184 -1.44 28.03 -2.67
CA CYS A 184 -2.33 29.12 -2.26
C CYS A 184 -3.24 28.81 -1.07
N ILE A 185 -3.42 27.53 -0.73
CA ILE A 185 -4.26 27.12 0.41
C ILE A 185 -3.57 27.38 1.76
N TRP A 186 -2.24 27.43 1.79
CA TRP A 186 -1.45 27.54 3.02
C TRP A 186 -0.31 28.57 2.96
N SER A 187 -0.16 29.26 1.82
CA SER A 187 0.79 30.37 1.62
C SER A 187 0.37 31.64 2.33
#